data_AF-A0A374VGV5-F1
#
_entry.id   AF-A0A374VGV5-F1
#
_cell.length_a   1.000
_cell.length_b   1.000
_cell.length_c   1.000
_cell.angle_alpha   90.00
_cell.angle_beta   90.00
_cell.angle_gamma   90.00
#
_symmetry.space_group_name_H-M   'P 1'
#
loop_
_entity.id
_entity.type
_entity.pdbx_description
1 polymer ?
#
loop_
_entity_poly.entity_id
_entity_poly.type
_entity_poly.pdbx_seq_one_letter_code
_entity_poly.pdbx_strand_id
1 'polypeptide(L)'
;MPDKKLTEELLNELLDAPSIDGYIKEHDFAAPSLSDYLKQLLQEKGLERSRVVRMADLNETFGYQIFTGARHPSRNKVLQIAFAMALTLKEANRALTAAGANVLNCKDRRDAIIIFCIDRGCSLQKVNEELYRFGEETVS
;
A
#
# COMPACT_ATOMS: atom_id res chain seq x y z
N MET A 1 6.00 -17.37 8.39
CA MET A 1 6.31 -16.25 7.48
C MET A 1 7.41 -16.74 6.56
N PRO A 2 7.32 -16.64 5.23
CA PRO A 2 8.48 -16.93 4.41
C PRO A 2 9.50 -15.81 4.64
N ASP A 3 10.74 -16.21 4.93
CA ASP A 3 11.89 -15.32 5.10
C ASP A 3 11.99 -14.36 3.92
N LYS A 4 11.79 -13.08 4.19
CA LYS A 4 11.96 -12.04 3.19
C LYS A 4 13.44 -11.73 3.11
N LYS A 5 14.18 -12.49 2.28
CA LYS A 5 15.60 -12.23 1.95
C LYS A 5 15.80 -10.75 1.63
N LEU A 6 16.90 -10.17 2.10
CA LEU A 6 17.25 -8.79 1.80
C LEU A 6 17.47 -8.64 0.29
N THR A 7 17.20 -7.45 -0.26
CA THR A 7 17.40 -7.19 -1.70
C THR A 7 18.85 -7.42 -2.13
N GLU A 8 19.80 -7.18 -1.23
CA GLU A 8 21.23 -7.45 -1.44
C GLU A 8 21.55 -8.96 -1.45
N GLU A 9 20.86 -9.77 -0.66
CA GLU A 9 21.04 -11.23 -0.63
C GLU A 9 20.49 -11.88 -1.90
N LEU A 10 19.30 -11.46 -2.34
CA LEU A 10 18.71 -11.88 -3.61
C LEU A 10 19.56 -11.43 -4.81
N LEU A 11 20.16 -10.24 -4.72
CA LEU A 11 21.07 -9.75 -5.75
C LEU A 11 22.32 -10.62 -5.83
N ASN A 12 22.95 -10.94 -4.69
CA ASN A 12 24.12 -11.81 -4.68
C ASN A 12 23.78 -13.20 -5.21
N GLU A 13 22.64 -13.77 -4.81
CA GLU A 13 22.16 -15.06 -5.33
C GLU A 13 21.94 -15.05 -6.85
N LEU A 14 21.40 -13.97 -7.40
CA LEU A 14 21.26 -13.78 -8.85
C LEU A 14 22.63 -13.72 -9.54
N LEU A 15 23.59 -12.99 -8.95
CA LEU A 15 24.93 -12.82 -9.52
C LEU A 15 25.76 -14.10 -9.47
N ASP A 16 25.54 -14.95 -8.46
CA ASP A 16 26.20 -16.24 -8.27
C ASP A 16 25.48 -17.40 -8.98
N ALA A 17 24.31 -17.15 -9.56
CA ALA A 17 23.51 -18.19 -10.21
C ALA A 17 24.24 -18.77 -11.44
N PRO A 18 24.36 -20.11 -11.56
CA PRO A 18 25.07 -20.74 -12.69
C PRO A 18 24.32 -20.59 -14.02
N SER A 19 23.03 -20.26 -13.99
CA SER A 19 22.24 -19.89 -15.17
C SER A 19 21.02 -19.06 -14.77
N ILE A 20 20.61 -18.17 -15.68
CA ILE A 20 19.42 -17.33 -15.51
C ILE A 20 18.12 -18.15 -15.50
N ASP A 21 18.04 -19.23 -16.29
CA ASP A 21 16.85 -20.10 -16.36
C ASP A 21 16.58 -20.85 -15.05
N GLY A 22 17.64 -21.30 -14.36
CA GLY A 22 17.53 -21.95 -13.04
C GLY A 22 17.05 -20.97 -11.98
N TYR A 23 17.67 -19.80 -11.92
CA TYR A 23 17.28 -18.74 -10.99
C TYR A 23 15.81 -18.31 -11.22
N ILE A 24 15.38 -18.17 -12.48
CA ILE A 24 14.00 -17.77 -12.77
C ILE A 24 12.97 -18.83 -12.33
N LYS A 25 13.31 -20.13 -12.42
CA LYS A 25 12.41 -21.21 -12.01
C LYS A 25 12.29 -21.36 -10.49
N GLU A 26 13.35 -21.05 -9.76
CA GLU A 26 13.40 -21.24 -8.31
C GLU A 26 12.80 -20.06 -7.53
N HIS A 27 12.69 -18.89 -8.17
CA HIS A 27 12.19 -17.67 -7.55
C HIS A 27 10.84 -17.24 -8.12
N ASP A 28 9.93 -16.82 -7.23
CA ASP A 28 8.67 -16.20 -7.64
C ASP A 28 8.85 -14.70 -7.87
N PHE A 29 8.82 -14.29 -9.14
CA PHE A 29 8.92 -12.88 -9.54
C PHE A 29 7.57 -12.16 -9.47
N ALA A 30 6.46 -12.86 -9.23
CA ALA A 30 5.17 -12.22 -9.13
C ALA A 30 5.12 -11.37 -7.86
N ALA A 31 5.18 -10.05 -8.04
CA ALA A 31 4.89 -9.13 -6.95
C ALA A 31 3.45 -9.40 -6.47
N PRO A 32 3.20 -9.52 -5.15
CA PRO A 32 1.86 -9.73 -4.63
C PRO A 32 0.92 -8.65 -5.16
N SER A 33 -0.25 -9.07 -5.66
CA SER A 33 -1.28 -8.13 -6.07
C SER A 33 -1.68 -7.21 -4.90
N LEU A 34 -2.21 -6.02 -5.20
CA LEU A 34 -2.77 -5.17 -4.16
C LEU A 34 -3.77 -5.92 -3.29
N SER A 35 -4.65 -6.73 -3.89
CA SER A 35 -5.65 -7.48 -3.14
C SER A 35 -5.04 -8.48 -2.17
N ASP A 36 -3.99 -9.19 -2.58
CA ASP A 36 -3.35 -10.18 -1.71
C ASP A 36 -2.58 -9.50 -0.58
N TYR A 37 -1.92 -8.39 -0.89
CA TYR A 37 -1.23 -7.61 0.11
C TYR A 37 -2.19 -6.98 1.14
N LEU A 38 -3.32 -6.45 0.70
CA LEU A 38 -4.34 -5.91 1.62
C LEU A 38 -4.98 -7.00 2.48
N LYS A 39 -5.26 -8.19 1.93
CA LYS A 39 -5.76 -9.34 2.71
C LYS A 39 -4.75 -9.79 3.75
N GLN A 40 -3.46 -9.84 3.41
CA GLN A 40 -2.39 -10.13 4.35
C GLN A 40 -2.41 -9.12 5.51
N LEU A 41 -2.45 -7.82 5.21
CA LEU A 41 -2.49 -6.78 6.24
C LEU A 41 -3.74 -6.84 7.12
N LEU A 42 -4.90 -7.24 6.58
CA LEU A 42 -6.11 -7.47 7.39
C LEU A 42 -5.87 -8.55 8.44
N GLN A 43 -5.26 -9.68 8.04
CA GLN A 43 -4.98 -10.79 8.94
C GLN A 43 -3.94 -10.40 10.01
N GLU A 44 -2.82 -9.80 9.59
CA GLU A 44 -1.74 -9.39 10.48
C GLU A 44 -2.18 -8.36 11.53
N LYS A 45 -3.08 -7.45 11.16
CA LYS A 45 -3.58 -6.38 12.05
C LYS A 45 -4.92 -6.73 12.73
N GLY A 46 -5.48 -7.91 12.48
CA GLY A 46 -6.78 -8.31 13.04
C GLY A 46 -7.94 -7.38 12.63
N LEU A 47 -7.92 -6.90 11.39
CA LEU A 47 -8.89 -5.94 10.87
C LEU A 47 -9.98 -6.64 10.06
N GLU A 48 -11.23 -6.23 10.29
CA GLU A 48 -12.37 -6.66 9.49
C GLU A 48 -12.47 -5.83 8.20
N ARG A 49 -12.54 -6.51 7.05
CA ARG A 49 -12.63 -5.84 5.73
C ARG A 49 -13.77 -4.84 5.65
N SER A 50 -14.96 -5.19 6.14
CA SER A 50 -16.15 -4.32 6.11
C SER A 50 -15.93 -3.04 6.92
N ARG A 51 -15.24 -3.15 8.07
CA ARG A 51 -14.85 -2.00 8.89
C ARG A 51 -13.85 -1.10 8.16
N VAL A 52 -12.85 -1.69 7.51
CA VAL A 52 -11.86 -0.93 6.72
C VAL A 52 -12.51 -0.19 5.56
N VAL A 53 -13.39 -0.84 4.79
CA VAL A 53 -14.11 -0.21 3.67
C VAL A 53 -14.93 0.99 4.14
N ARG A 54 -15.60 0.87 5.29
CA ARG A 54 -16.35 1.98 5.91
C ARG A 54 -15.44 3.10 6.39
N MET A 55 -14.35 2.78 7.08
CA MET A 55 -13.39 3.78 7.60
C MET A 55 -12.61 4.49 6.50
N ALA A 56 -12.44 3.84 5.35
CA ALA A 56 -11.82 4.41 4.16
C ALA A 56 -12.79 5.29 3.34
N ASP A 57 -14.03 5.50 3.81
CA ASP A 57 -15.05 6.28 3.10
C ASP A 57 -15.24 5.80 1.65
N LEU A 58 -15.28 4.47 1.48
CA LEU A 58 -15.48 3.80 0.21
C LEU A 58 -16.91 3.27 0.11
N ASN A 59 -17.47 3.33 -1.10
CA ASN A 59 -18.67 2.58 -1.42
C ASN A 59 -18.42 1.07 -1.20
N GLU A 60 -19.36 0.38 -0.56
CA GLU A 60 -19.20 -1.01 -0.14
C GLU A 60 -18.85 -1.95 -1.30
N THR A 61 -19.58 -1.86 -2.42
CA THR A 61 -19.33 -2.66 -3.62
C THR A 61 -17.94 -2.40 -4.18
N PHE A 62 -17.56 -1.12 -4.28
CA PHE A 62 -16.25 -0.73 -4.81
C PHE A 62 -15.11 -1.20 -3.91
N GLY A 63 -15.25 -1.03 -2.60
CA GLY A 63 -14.30 -1.52 -1.61
C GLY A 63 -14.13 -3.04 -1.70
N TYR A 64 -15.24 -3.79 -1.76
CA TYR A 64 -15.20 -5.24 -1.91
C TYR A 64 -14.41 -5.67 -3.15
N GLN A 65 -14.67 -5.03 -4.29
CA GLN A 65 -14.00 -5.32 -5.55
C GLN A 65 -12.48 -5.04 -5.52
N ILE A 66 -12.03 -4.04 -4.76
CA ILE A 66 -10.59 -3.81 -4.53
C ILE A 66 -9.99 -4.98 -3.76
N PHE A 67 -10.62 -5.38 -2.65
CA PHE A 67 -10.12 -6.48 -1.83
C PHE A 67 -10.21 -7.85 -2.52
N THR A 68 -11.05 -8.03 -3.54
CA THR A 68 -11.06 -9.26 -4.36
C THR A 68 -10.19 -9.17 -5.61
N GLY A 69 -9.57 -8.01 -5.90
CA GLY A 69 -8.77 -7.81 -7.10
C GLY A 69 -9.59 -7.59 -8.38
N ALA A 70 -10.92 -7.50 -8.27
CA ALA A 70 -11.82 -7.27 -9.40
C ALA A 70 -11.80 -5.81 -9.91
N ARG A 71 -11.20 -4.87 -9.16
CA ARG A 71 -11.12 -3.45 -9.52
C ARG A 71 -9.77 -2.85 -9.17
N HIS A 72 -9.23 -2.06 -10.09
CA HIS A 72 -8.05 -1.25 -9.86
C HIS A 72 -8.43 0.12 -9.24
N PRO A 73 -7.99 0.42 -8.00
CA PRO A 73 -8.27 1.71 -7.36
C PRO A 73 -7.37 2.83 -7.89
N SER A 74 -7.82 4.08 -7.76
CA SER A 74 -6.94 5.23 -7.95
C SER A 74 -5.98 5.40 -6.76
N ARG A 75 -4.92 6.20 -6.93
CA ARG A 75 -3.96 6.55 -5.86
C ARG A 75 -4.65 7.04 -4.59
N ASN A 76 -5.62 7.96 -4.72
CA ASN A 76 -6.38 8.48 -3.58
C ASN A 76 -7.14 7.37 -2.85
N LYS A 77 -7.76 6.42 -3.57
CA LYS A 77 -8.47 5.30 -2.94
C LYS A 77 -7.52 4.36 -2.19
N VAL A 78 -6.30 4.17 -2.67
CA VAL A 78 -5.25 3.42 -1.93
C VAL A 78 -4.85 4.16 -0.66
N LEU A 79 -4.69 5.49 -0.73
CA LEU A 79 -4.37 6.31 0.44
C LEU A 79 -5.51 6.30 1.48
N GLN A 80 -6.78 6.35 1.06
CA GLN A 80 -7.91 6.20 1.98
C GLN A 80 -7.84 4.87 2.75
N ILE A 81 -7.53 3.77 2.06
CA ILE A 81 -7.32 2.46 2.69
C ILE A 81 -6.12 2.49 3.62
N ALA A 82 -5.01 3.14 3.22
CA ALA A 82 -3.82 3.24 4.05
C ALA A 82 -4.10 3.92 5.40
N PHE A 83 -4.87 5.02 5.39
CA PHE A 83 -5.30 5.69 6.62
C PHE A 83 -6.30 4.84 7.42
N ALA A 84 -7.26 4.20 6.77
CA ALA A 84 -8.26 3.36 7.44
C ALA A 84 -7.66 2.13 8.14
N MET A 85 -6.57 1.59 7.62
CA MET A 85 -5.84 0.45 8.18
C MET A 85 -4.68 0.86 9.09
N ALA A 86 -4.47 2.17 9.32
CA ALA A 86 -3.31 2.70 10.05
C ALA A 86 -1.98 2.11 9.56
N LEU A 87 -1.76 2.15 8.25
CA LEU A 87 -0.52 1.66 7.65
C LEU A 87 0.65 2.56 7.98
N THR A 88 1.82 1.97 8.18
CA THR A 88 3.10 2.68 8.20
C THR A 88 3.45 3.24 6.82
N LEU A 89 4.38 4.19 6.73
CA LEU A 89 4.85 4.72 5.45
C LEU A 89 5.37 3.61 4.51
N LYS A 90 6.08 2.63 5.06
CA LYS A 90 6.59 1.48 4.29
C LYS A 90 5.45 0.62 3.75
N GLU A 91 4.44 0.34 4.58
CA GLU A 91 3.28 -0.44 4.15
C GLU A 91 2.44 0.30 3.11
N ALA A 92 2.22 1.61 3.30
CA ALA A 92 1.48 2.46 2.38
C ALA A 92 2.16 2.57 1.02
N ASN A 93 3.47 2.80 0.98
CA ASN A 93 4.22 2.83 -0.28
C ASN A 93 4.19 1.48 -1.00
N ARG A 94 4.27 0.36 -0.26
CA ARG A 94 4.13 -0.97 -0.86
C ARG A 94 2.73 -1.19 -1.45
N ALA A 95 1.67 -0.70 -0.79
CA ALA A 95 0.32 -0.74 -1.33
C ALA A 95 0.17 0.12 -2.59
N LEU A 96 0.76 1.33 -2.60
CA LEU A 96 0.78 2.19 -3.79
C LEU A 96 1.48 1.50 -4.97
N THR A 97 2.66 0.92 -4.74
CA THR A 97 3.36 0.15 -5.78
C THR A 97 2.55 -1.03 -6.27
N ALA A 98 1.94 -1.82 -5.38
CA ALA A 98 1.10 -2.97 -5.75
C ALA A 98 -0.17 -2.55 -6.51
N ALA A 99 -0.62 -1.29 -6.37
CA ALA A 99 -1.71 -0.70 -7.14
C ALA A 99 -1.27 -0.10 -8.48
N GLY A 100 0.04 -0.11 -8.80
CA GLY A 100 0.60 0.59 -9.97
C GLY A 100 0.61 2.11 -9.83
N ALA A 101 0.51 2.64 -8.60
CA ALA A 101 0.53 4.07 -8.31
C ALA A 101 1.92 4.53 -7.83
N ASN A 102 2.22 5.81 -8.08
CA ASN A 102 3.44 6.43 -7.56
C ASN A 102 3.44 6.45 -6.03
N VAL A 103 4.58 6.05 -5.45
CA VAL A 103 4.86 6.15 -4.02
C VAL A 103 4.81 7.60 -3.53
N LEU A 104 4.71 7.81 -2.23
CA LEU A 104 4.73 9.14 -1.62
C LEU A 104 6.12 9.76 -1.74
N ASN A 105 6.19 10.97 -2.30
CA ASN A 105 7.42 11.72 -2.51
C ASN A 105 7.48 12.94 -1.58
N CYS A 106 8.45 12.99 -0.66
CA CYS A 106 8.58 14.10 0.29
C CYS A 106 8.91 15.46 -0.35
N LYS A 107 9.31 15.51 -1.64
CA LYS A 107 9.50 16.76 -2.39
C LYS A 107 8.20 17.35 -2.94
N ASP A 108 7.14 16.55 -3.01
CA ASP A 108 5.81 17.01 -3.34
C ASP A 108 5.10 17.52 -2.08
N ARG A 109 4.50 18.71 -2.16
CA ARG A 109 3.94 19.39 -0.97
C ARG A 109 2.76 18.62 -0.37
N ARG A 110 1.90 18.05 -1.22
CA ARG A 110 0.75 17.24 -0.82
C ARG A 110 1.21 15.94 -0.16
N ASP A 111 2.14 15.24 -0.79
CA ASP A 111 2.70 14.00 -0.26
C ASP A 111 3.46 14.22 1.04
N ALA A 112 4.16 15.33 1.23
CA ALA A 112 4.82 15.67 2.50
C ALA A 112 3.82 15.74 3.67
N ILE A 113 2.64 16.35 3.45
CA ILE A 113 1.56 16.41 4.45
C ILE A 113 1.01 15.01 4.73
N ILE A 114 0.79 14.21 3.68
CA ILE A 114 0.29 12.84 3.82
C ILE A 114 1.29 11.96 4.58
N ILE A 115 2.58 12.02 4.26
CA ILE A 115 3.66 11.30 4.96
C ILE A 115 3.66 11.66 6.44
N PHE A 116 3.60 12.97 6.75
CA PHE A 116 3.57 13.45 8.13
C PHE A 116 2.36 12.92 8.91
N CYS A 117 1.18 12.87 8.26
CA CYS A 117 -0.03 12.33 8.87
C CYS A 117 0.03 10.82 9.08
N ILE A 118 0.60 10.07 8.12
CA ILE A 118 0.81 8.62 8.23
C ILE A 118 1.72 8.30 9.41
N ASP A 119 2.87 8.98 9.52
CA ASP A 119 3.87 8.74 10.57
C ASP A 119 3.29 8.97 11.98
N ARG A 120 2.37 9.93 12.12
CA ARG A 120 1.70 10.25 13.39
C ARG A 120 0.42 9.47 13.66
N GLY A 121 0.05 8.53 12.79
CA GLY A 121 -1.18 7.74 12.93
C GLY A 121 -2.44 8.59 12.87
N CYS A 122 -2.45 9.67 12.08
CA CYS A 122 -3.63 10.50 11.90
C CYS A 122 -4.78 9.72 11.24
N SER A 123 -6.02 10.13 11.53
CA SER A 123 -7.20 9.59 10.84
C SER A 123 -7.33 10.15 9.42
N LEU A 124 -8.14 9.48 8.58
CA LEU A 124 -8.48 9.96 7.23
C LEU A 124 -9.09 11.37 7.26
N GLN A 125 -9.97 11.64 8.23
CA GLN A 125 -10.53 12.97 8.43
C GLN A 125 -9.42 14.01 8.72
N LYS A 126 -8.49 13.68 9.61
CA LYS A 126 -7.45 14.62 10.03
C LYS A 126 -6.49 14.98 8.90
N VAL A 127 -6.10 14.02 8.06
CA VAL A 127 -5.27 14.33 6.89
C VAL A 127 -6.02 15.20 5.87
N ASN A 128 -7.32 14.96 5.66
CA ASN A 128 -8.13 15.81 4.78
C ASN A 128 -8.22 17.25 5.31
N GLU A 129 -8.35 17.44 6.62
CA GLU A 129 -8.33 18.77 7.26
C GLU A 129 -6.98 19.49 7.06
N GLU A 130 -5.85 18.80 7.25
CA GLU A 130 -4.54 19.42 7.03
C GLU A 130 -4.31 19.73 5.55
N LEU A 131 -4.67 18.82 4.63
CA LEU A 131 -4.59 19.06 3.19
C LEU A 131 -5.40 20.29 2.79
N TYR A 132 -6.65 20.37 3.24
CA TYR A 132 -7.50 21.53 2.99
C TYR A 132 -6.89 22.82 3.57
N ARG A 133 -6.38 22.78 4.81
CA ARG A 133 -5.72 23.92 5.47
C ARG A 133 -4.53 24.46 4.69
N PHE A 134 -3.78 23.61 4.00
CA PHE A 134 -2.64 24.00 3.16
C PHE A 134 -3.03 24.26 1.69
N GLY A 135 -4.32 24.19 1.34
CA GLY A 135 -4.82 24.43 -0.01
C GLY A 135 -4.48 23.31 -1.00
N GLU A 136 -4.29 22.09 -0.51
CA GLU A 136 -4.08 20.89 -1.30
C GLU A 136 -5.38 20.11 -1.54
N GLU A 137 -5.40 19.32 -2.62
CA GLU A 137 -6.51 18.39 -2.89
C GLU A 137 -6.59 17.31 -1.79
N THR A 138 -7.79 17.06 -1.26
CA THR A 138 -8.05 16.03 -0.25
C THR A 138 -7.82 14.62 -0.80
N VAL A 139 -7.75 13.64 0.09
CA VAL A 139 -7.67 12.22 -0.28
C VAL A 139 -9.07 11.67 -0.60
N SER A 140 -10.09 12.14 0.11
CA SER A 140 -11.50 11.81 -0.14
C SER A 140 -12.09 12.68 -1.24
#